data_AF-A0A7J2IPI6-F1
#
_entry.id   AF-A0A7J2IPI6-F1
#
_cell.length_a   1.000
_cell.length_b   1.000
_cell.length_c   1.000
_cell.angle_alpha   90.00
_cell.angle_beta   90.00
_cell.angle_gamma   90.00
#
_symmetry.space_group_name_H-M   'P 1'
#
loop_
_entity.id
_entity.type
_entity.pdbx_description
1 polymer ?
#
loop_
_entity_poly.entity_id
_entity_poly.type
_entity_poly.pdbx_seq_one_letter_code
_entity_poly.pdbx_strand_id
1 'polypeptide(L)'
;MKRCKVEELLKSLEKLKNSEIKNLVDARIKEFKEKGKKTSNELFKELCFCILTANFNAEKSIKIQEEIDDGFLTLPEHQLARKLKELGYRYPNTRAKYIVEARKYKDSLKDIINSFDDGSKLREWLVKNIKGIGYKEAS
;
A
#
# COMPACT_ATOMS: atom_id res chain seq x y z
N MET A 1 21.12 15.51 26.70
CA MET A 1 20.02 16.03 25.85
C MET A 1 19.26 14.97 25.03
N LYS A 2 19.88 13.96 24.38
CA LYS A 2 19.13 12.95 23.59
C LYS A 2 18.23 12.00 24.40
N ARG A 3 18.62 11.66 25.64
CA ARG A 3 17.90 10.73 26.53
C ARG A 3 16.50 11.24 26.94
N CYS A 4 16.39 12.55 27.20
CA CYS A 4 15.14 13.20 27.61
C CYS A 4 14.05 13.16 26.52
N LYS A 5 14.42 13.37 25.24
CA LYS A 5 13.45 13.38 24.12
C LYS A 5 12.83 12.01 23.84
N VAL A 6 13.59 10.93 24.03
CA VAL A 6 13.07 9.56 23.85
C VAL A 6 12.11 9.21 24.99
N GLU A 7 12.45 9.59 26.22
CA GLU A 7 11.57 9.37 27.39
C GLU A 7 10.25 10.14 27.27
N GLU A 8 10.28 11.38 26.75
CA GLU A 8 9.08 12.17 26.45
C GLU A 8 8.21 11.54 25.35
N LEU A 9 8.84 11.01 24.29
CA LEU A 9 8.14 10.28 23.24
C LEU A 9 7.46 9.02 23.79
N LEU A 10 8.19 8.22 24.59
CA LEU A 10 7.64 7.00 25.20
C LEU A 10 6.46 7.30 26.12
N LYS A 11 6.55 8.35 26.95
CA LYS A 11 5.43 8.80 27.78
C LYS A 11 4.22 9.22 26.93
N SER A 12 4.44 9.87 25.79
CA SER A 12 3.36 10.28 24.89
C SER A 12 2.70 9.07 24.22
N LEU A 13 3.50 8.08 23.79
CA LEU A 13 3.00 6.83 23.23
C LEU A 13 2.19 6.02 24.25
N GLU A 14 2.64 5.93 25.50
CA GLU A 14 1.87 5.24 26.55
C GLU A 14 0.54 5.92 26.85
N LYS A 15 0.46 7.26 26.78
CA LYS A 15 -0.82 7.96 26.89
C LYS A 15 -1.77 7.61 25.75
N LEU A 16 -1.27 7.54 24.50
CA LEU A 16 -2.07 7.16 23.34
C LEU A 16 -2.51 5.69 23.38
N LYS A 17 -1.65 4.79 23.88
CA LYS A 17 -1.98 3.38 24.07
C LYS A 17 -3.07 3.16 25.11
N ASN A 18 -3.22 4.06 26.07
CA ASN A 18 -4.24 3.98 27.11
C ASN A 18 -5.44 4.92 26.86
N SER A 19 -5.61 5.42 25.63
CA SER A 19 -6.75 6.24 25.23
C SER A 19 -7.62 5.54 24.18
N GLU A 20 -8.71 6.19 23.78
CA GLU A 20 -9.60 5.73 22.70
C GLU A 20 -8.88 5.54 21.35
N ILE A 21 -7.73 6.19 21.14
CA ILE A 21 -6.89 6.03 19.95
C ILE A 21 -6.42 4.58 19.81
N LYS A 22 -6.21 3.85 20.90
CA LYS A 22 -5.90 2.41 20.89
C LYS A 22 -6.95 1.63 20.10
N ASN A 23 -8.23 1.91 20.33
CA ASN A 23 -9.33 1.19 19.68
C ASN A 23 -9.35 1.47 18.16
N LEU A 24 -9.06 2.71 17.75
CA LEU A 24 -8.94 3.07 16.34
C LEU A 24 -7.78 2.33 15.66
N VAL A 25 -6.61 2.26 16.31
CA VAL A 25 -5.45 1.54 15.79
C VAL A 25 -5.71 0.03 15.72
N ASP A 26 -6.27 -0.56 16.77
CA ASP A 26 -6.59 -2.00 16.81
C ASP A 26 -7.61 -2.39 15.73
N ALA A 27 -8.62 -1.55 15.50
CA ALA A 27 -9.59 -1.75 14.42
C ALA A 27 -8.89 -1.74 13.05
N ARG A 28 -8.00 -0.77 12.79
CA ARG A 28 -7.24 -0.69 11.54
C ARG A 28 -6.27 -1.87 11.37
N ILE A 29 -5.64 -2.35 12.44
CA ILE A 29 -4.81 -3.57 12.39
C ILE A 29 -5.66 -4.80 12.05
N LYS A 30 -6.88 -4.91 12.58
CA LYS A 30 -7.81 -5.99 12.24
C LYS A 30 -8.19 -5.93 10.75
N GLU A 31 -8.49 -4.74 10.22
CA GLU A 31 -8.76 -4.55 8.79
C GLU A 31 -7.60 -5.06 7.92
N PHE A 32 -6.35 -4.75 8.26
CA PHE A 32 -5.18 -5.26 7.52
C PHE A 32 -5.06 -6.79 7.57
N LYS A 33 -5.33 -7.40 8.74
CA LYS A 33 -5.32 -8.87 8.88
C LYS A 33 -6.40 -9.53 8.01
N GLU A 34 -7.59 -8.94 7.94
CA GLU A 34 -8.66 -9.47 7.07
C GLU A 34 -8.36 -9.24 5.59
N LYS A 35 -7.79 -8.08 5.20
CA LYS A 35 -7.32 -7.83 3.84
C LYS A 35 -6.28 -8.86 3.40
N GLY A 36 -5.34 -9.23 4.27
CA GLY A 36 -4.33 -10.26 3.99
C GLY A 36 -4.90 -11.63 3.63
N LYS A 37 -6.15 -11.94 4.05
CA LYS A 37 -6.82 -13.20 3.74
C LYS A 37 -7.60 -13.18 2.43
N LYS A 38 -7.77 -12.01 1.79
CA LYS A 38 -8.53 -11.86 0.54
C LYS A 38 -7.83 -12.51 -0.66
N THR A 39 -8.42 -12.37 -1.85
CA THR A 39 -7.92 -12.94 -3.11
C THR A 39 -6.71 -12.18 -3.64
N SER A 40 -5.97 -12.77 -4.59
CA SER A 40 -4.84 -12.09 -5.24
C SER A 40 -5.25 -10.76 -5.88
N ASN A 41 -6.44 -10.66 -6.47
CA ASN A 41 -6.96 -9.40 -7.03
C ASN A 41 -7.15 -8.31 -5.98
N GLU A 42 -7.68 -8.64 -4.81
CA GLU A 42 -7.85 -7.69 -3.71
C GLU A 42 -6.50 -7.24 -3.15
N LEU A 43 -5.54 -8.16 -3.01
CA LEU A 43 -4.17 -7.83 -2.62
C LEU A 43 -3.47 -6.97 -3.68
N PHE A 44 -3.78 -7.20 -4.96
CA PHE A 44 -3.24 -6.41 -6.06
C PHE A 44 -3.75 -4.97 -6.04
N LYS A 45 -5.01 -4.74 -5.65
CA LYS A 45 -5.53 -3.38 -5.43
C LYS A 45 -4.78 -2.65 -4.30
N GLU A 46 -4.45 -3.35 -3.20
CA GLU A 46 -3.62 -2.79 -2.13
C GLU A 46 -2.19 -2.49 -2.60
N LEU A 47 -1.61 -3.37 -3.42
CA LEU A 47 -0.32 -3.11 -4.06
C LEU A 47 -0.38 -1.85 -4.94
N CYS A 48 -1.46 -1.65 -5.70
CA CYS A 48 -1.66 -0.43 -6.48
C CYS A 48 -1.74 0.80 -5.59
N PHE A 49 -2.42 0.72 -4.46
CA PHE A 49 -2.43 1.78 -3.44
C PHE A 49 -1.01 2.13 -2.95
N CYS A 50 -0.17 1.13 -2.65
CA CYS A 50 1.24 1.35 -2.28
C CYS A 50 2.06 2.00 -3.41
N ILE A 51 1.86 1.57 -4.67
CA ILE A 51 2.51 2.19 -5.85
C ILE A 51 2.13 3.68 -5.97
N LEU A 52 0.88 4.03 -5.67
CA LEU A 52 0.38 5.40 -5.76
C LEU A 52 0.84 6.27 -4.59
N THR A 53 0.91 5.75 -3.37
CA THR A 53 1.33 6.50 -2.18
C THR A 53 2.82 6.86 -2.16
N ALA A 54 3.63 6.25 -3.04
CA ALA A 54 5.02 6.61 -3.24
C ALA A 54 5.18 8.11 -3.60
N ASN A 55 5.57 8.92 -2.61
CA ASN A 55 5.67 10.38 -2.65
C ASN A 55 4.31 11.07 -2.93
N PHE A 56 3.23 10.51 -2.40
CA PHE A 56 1.88 11.07 -2.49
C PHE A 56 1.12 10.93 -1.16
N ASN A 57 0.03 11.67 -1.01
CA ASN A 57 -0.72 11.65 0.25
C ASN A 57 -1.55 10.35 0.37
N ALA A 58 -1.70 9.84 1.60
CA ALA A 58 -2.47 8.63 1.84
C ALA A 58 -3.97 8.85 1.55
N GLU A 59 -4.53 9.96 2.01
CA GLU A 59 -5.96 10.26 1.89
C GLU A 59 -6.45 10.31 0.43
N LYS A 60 -5.73 11.00 -0.48
CA LYS A 60 -6.12 11.03 -1.89
C LYS A 60 -5.83 9.71 -2.59
N SER A 61 -4.83 8.95 -2.14
CA SER A 61 -4.60 7.59 -2.65
C SER A 61 -5.74 6.65 -2.27
N ILE A 62 -6.32 6.78 -1.08
CA ILE A 62 -7.53 6.05 -0.67
C ILE A 62 -8.69 6.42 -1.61
N LYS A 63 -8.96 7.72 -1.80
CA LYS A 63 -10.00 8.19 -2.72
C LYS A 63 -9.80 7.67 -4.15
N ILE A 64 -8.57 7.70 -4.66
CA ILE A 64 -8.24 7.16 -5.98
C ILE A 64 -8.48 5.64 -6.02
N GLN A 65 -8.13 4.92 -4.95
CA GLN A 65 -8.32 3.48 -4.87
C GLN A 65 -9.81 3.12 -4.93
N GLU A 66 -10.65 3.85 -4.20
CA GLU A 66 -12.10 3.68 -4.19
C GLU A 66 -12.75 4.00 -5.56
N GLU A 67 -12.30 5.06 -6.23
CA GLU A 67 -12.83 5.49 -7.53
C GLU A 67 -12.39 4.62 -8.72
N ILE A 68 -11.20 4.03 -8.64
CA ILE A 68 -10.66 3.17 -9.72
C ILE A 68 -11.04 1.70 -9.47
N ASP A 69 -10.87 1.21 -8.26
CA ASP A 69 -11.17 -0.16 -7.82
C ASP A 69 -10.74 -1.25 -8.84
N ASP A 70 -11.69 -2.03 -9.38
CA ASP A 70 -11.44 -3.07 -10.41
C ASP A 70 -10.80 -2.53 -11.70
N GLY A 71 -10.83 -1.21 -11.91
CA GLY A 71 -10.11 -0.55 -12.98
C GLY A 71 -8.60 -0.76 -12.92
N PHE A 72 -8.02 -1.00 -11.73
CA PHE A 72 -6.60 -1.37 -11.63
C PHE A 72 -6.31 -2.71 -12.27
N LEU A 73 -7.28 -3.61 -12.32
CA LEU A 73 -7.14 -4.96 -12.89
C LEU A 73 -7.36 -4.97 -14.41
N THR A 74 -8.15 -4.03 -14.93
CA THR A 74 -8.75 -4.14 -16.28
C THR A 74 -8.46 -2.96 -17.21
N LEU A 75 -8.38 -1.72 -16.71
CA LEU A 75 -8.27 -0.55 -17.59
C LEU A 75 -6.98 -0.58 -18.41
N PRO A 76 -7.02 -0.32 -19.73
CA PRO A 76 -5.81 -0.11 -20.52
C PRO A 76 -4.94 1.01 -19.94
N GLU A 77 -3.62 0.93 -20.14
CA GLU A 77 -2.65 1.89 -19.55
C GLU A 77 -3.04 3.36 -19.80
N HIS A 78 -3.42 3.70 -21.03
CA HIS A 78 -3.82 5.07 -21.39
C HIS A 78 -5.08 5.55 -20.64
N GLN A 79 -6.06 4.66 -20.40
CA GLN A 79 -7.27 4.99 -19.66
C GLN A 79 -6.99 5.11 -18.17
N LEU A 80 -6.13 4.22 -17.63
CA LEU A 80 -5.70 4.30 -16.24
C LEU A 80 -4.93 5.61 -15.98
N ALA A 81 -4.01 5.98 -16.86
CA ALA A 81 -3.28 7.25 -16.78
C ALA A 81 -4.25 8.45 -16.82
N ARG A 82 -5.23 8.42 -17.72
CA ARG A 82 -6.25 9.47 -17.82
C ARG A 82 -7.06 9.57 -16.52
N LYS A 83 -7.58 8.46 -15.98
CA LYS A 83 -8.30 8.44 -14.71
C LYS A 83 -7.45 8.97 -13.55
N LEU A 84 -6.19 8.53 -13.46
CA LEU A 84 -5.26 9.04 -12.44
C LEU A 84 -5.07 10.56 -12.54
N LYS A 85 -4.98 11.10 -13.77
CA LYS A 85 -4.87 12.54 -14.02
C LYS A 85 -6.14 13.28 -13.61
N GLU A 86 -7.31 12.78 -13.99
CA GLU A 86 -8.62 13.34 -13.64
C GLU A 86 -8.83 13.39 -12.12
N LEU A 87 -8.38 12.36 -11.40
CA LEU A 87 -8.38 12.31 -9.94
C LEU A 87 -7.23 13.10 -9.30
N GLY A 88 -6.43 13.84 -10.09
CA GLY A 88 -5.41 14.77 -9.64
C GLY A 88 -4.14 14.12 -9.11
N TYR A 89 -3.78 12.93 -9.60
CA TYR A 89 -2.47 12.33 -9.35
C TYR A 89 -1.38 13.05 -10.16
N ARG A 90 -0.22 13.32 -9.54
CA ARG A 90 0.84 14.18 -10.14
C ARG A 90 1.68 13.49 -11.21
N TYR A 91 1.78 12.16 -11.19
CA TYR A 91 2.57 11.37 -12.15
C TYR A 91 1.76 10.25 -12.80
N PRO A 92 0.66 10.59 -13.52
CA PRO A 92 -0.34 9.63 -13.96
C PRO A 92 0.23 8.58 -14.93
N ASN A 93 1.03 9.01 -15.91
CA ASN A 93 1.58 8.11 -16.94
C ASN A 93 2.54 7.08 -16.32
N THR A 94 3.50 7.54 -15.51
CA THR A 94 4.50 6.65 -14.88
C THR A 94 3.84 5.63 -13.94
N ARG A 95 2.87 6.06 -13.12
CA ARG A 95 2.18 5.13 -12.20
C ARG A 95 1.23 4.19 -12.90
N ALA A 96 0.52 4.63 -13.93
CA ALA A 96 -0.29 3.74 -14.75
C ALA A 96 0.57 2.63 -15.38
N LYS A 97 1.73 3.00 -15.95
CA LYS A 97 2.69 2.03 -16.49
C LYS A 97 3.14 1.02 -15.43
N TYR A 98 3.52 1.46 -14.24
CA TYR A 98 3.95 0.55 -13.16
C TYR A 98 2.84 -0.40 -12.72
N ILE A 99 1.61 0.09 -12.57
CA ILE A 99 0.45 -0.74 -12.24
C ILE A 99 0.19 -1.78 -13.34
N VAL A 100 0.18 -1.38 -14.60
CA VAL A 100 -0.07 -2.29 -15.73
C VAL A 100 1.03 -3.33 -15.85
N GLU A 101 2.30 -2.96 -15.70
CA GLU A 101 3.42 -3.90 -15.70
C GLU A 101 3.33 -4.90 -14.54
N ALA A 102 2.83 -4.49 -13.36
CA ALA A 102 2.66 -5.36 -12.21
C ALA A 102 1.54 -6.40 -12.39
N ARG A 103 0.61 -6.21 -13.34
CA ARG A 103 -0.54 -7.11 -13.56
C ARG A 103 -0.15 -8.55 -13.87
N LYS A 104 1.08 -8.81 -14.33
CA LYS A 104 1.61 -10.17 -14.50
C LYS A 104 1.57 -11.01 -13.20
N TYR A 105 1.48 -10.36 -12.03
CA TYR A 105 1.37 -11.03 -10.73
C TYR A 105 -0.05 -10.99 -10.15
N LYS A 106 -1.03 -10.32 -10.79
CA LYS A 106 -2.33 -10.03 -10.16
C LYS A 106 -3.08 -11.28 -9.70
N ASP A 107 -2.96 -12.37 -10.45
CA ASP A 107 -3.68 -13.62 -10.19
C ASP A 107 -2.92 -14.51 -9.20
N SER A 108 -1.59 -14.37 -9.11
CA SER A 108 -0.71 -15.20 -8.28
C SER A 108 -0.13 -14.49 -7.05
N LEU A 109 -0.49 -13.22 -6.81
CA LEU A 109 0.14 -12.39 -5.76
C LEU A 109 0.00 -13.01 -4.37
N LYS A 110 -1.15 -13.61 -4.06
CA LYS A 110 -1.37 -14.28 -2.78
C LYS A 110 -0.41 -15.47 -2.58
N ASP A 111 -0.24 -16.27 -3.63
CA ASP A 111 0.64 -17.44 -3.60
C ASP A 111 2.10 -17.00 -3.46
N ILE A 112 2.48 -15.92 -4.15
CA ILE A 112 3.81 -15.31 -4.00
C ILE A 112 4.02 -14.89 -2.54
N ILE A 113 3.08 -14.15 -1.94
CA ILE A 113 3.19 -13.72 -0.53
C ILE A 113 3.33 -14.92 0.41
N ASN A 114 2.50 -15.96 0.22
CA ASN A 114 2.52 -17.16 1.06
C ASN A 114 3.73 -18.08 0.81
N SER A 115 4.47 -17.89 -0.29
CA SER A 115 5.68 -18.67 -0.59
C SER A 115 6.92 -18.23 0.21
N PHE A 116 6.81 -17.14 0.98
CA PHE A 116 7.87 -16.65 1.84
C PHE A 116 7.49 -16.78 3.31
N ASP A 117 8.31 -17.48 4.09
CA ASP A 117 8.16 -17.57 5.54
C ASP A 117 8.73 -16.34 6.29
N ASP A 118 9.42 -15.44 5.58
CA ASP A 118 10.10 -14.28 6.14
C ASP A 118 9.69 -13.01 5.37
N GLY A 119 9.07 -12.08 6.10
CA GLY A 119 8.64 -10.78 5.57
C GLY A 119 9.80 -9.96 4.97
N SER A 120 11.03 -10.14 5.46
CA SER A 120 12.21 -9.49 4.91
C SER A 120 12.51 -9.99 3.49
N LYS A 121 12.43 -11.32 3.26
CA LYS A 121 12.64 -11.92 1.95
C LYS A 121 11.53 -11.55 0.97
N LEU A 122 10.28 -11.53 1.43
CA LEU A 122 9.15 -11.05 0.63
C LEU A 122 9.38 -9.59 0.23
N ARG A 123 9.82 -8.74 1.17
CA ARG A 123 10.15 -7.34 0.89
C ARG A 123 11.22 -7.20 -0.19
N GLU A 124 12.31 -7.95 -0.10
CA GLU A 124 13.35 -7.97 -1.14
C GLU A 124 12.78 -8.37 -2.51
N TRP A 125 11.92 -9.40 -2.53
CA TRP A 125 11.28 -9.84 -3.76
C TRP A 125 10.40 -8.74 -4.36
N LEU A 126 9.58 -8.06 -3.55
CA LEU A 126 8.71 -6.97 -4.01
C LEU A 126 9.53 -5.83 -4.62
N VAL A 127 10.58 -5.37 -3.94
CA VAL A 127 11.45 -4.29 -4.42
C VAL A 127 12.13 -4.66 -5.74
N LYS A 128 12.60 -5.90 -5.87
CA LYS A 128 13.28 -6.36 -7.09
C LYS A 128 12.34 -6.54 -8.28
N ASN A 129 11.11 -6.96 -8.04
CA ASN A 129 10.21 -7.47 -9.09
C ASN A 129 9.09 -6.52 -9.49
N ILE A 130 8.77 -5.50 -8.67
CA ILE A 130 7.64 -4.60 -8.89
C ILE A 130 8.14 -3.16 -9.02
N LYS A 131 8.03 -2.59 -10.23
CA LYS A 131 8.42 -1.19 -10.45
C LYS A 131 7.54 -0.25 -9.64
N GLY A 132 8.17 0.79 -9.11
CA GLY A 132 7.49 1.79 -8.29
C GLY A 132 7.35 1.41 -6.81
N ILE A 133 7.81 0.22 -6.42
CA ILE A 133 7.92 -0.23 -5.03
C ILE A 133 9.38 -0.19 -4.60
N GLY A 134 9.70 0.67 -3.63
CA GLY A 134 10.96 0.64 -2.89
C GLY A 134 10.78 0.01 -1.51
N TYR A 135 11.83 0.01 -0.69
CA TYR A 135 11.78 -0.56 0.67
C TYR A 135 10.68 0.03 1.54
N LYS A 136 10.36 1.32 1.35
CA LYS A 136 9.30 2.01 2.09
C LYS A 136 7.92 1.52 1.68
N GLU A 137 7.67 1.36 0.39
CA GLU A 137 6.37 0.92 -0.15
C GLU A 137 6.14 -0.59 -0.01
N ALA A 138 7.21 -1.37 0.11
CA ALA A 138 7.15 -2.81 0.28
C ALA A 138 6.96 -3.25 1.75
N SER A 139 7.14 -2.35 2.71
CA SER A 139 7.07 -2.64 4.16
C SER A 139 5.68 -2.42 4.73
#